data_AF-A0A452G7S7-F1
#
_entry.id   AF-A0A452G7S7-F1
#
_cell.length_a   1.000
_cell.length_b   1.000
_cell.length_c   1.000
_cell.angle_alpha   90.00
_cell.angle_beta   90.00
_cell.angle_gamma   90.00
#
_symmetry.space_group_name_H-M   'P 1'
#
loop_
_entity.id
_entity.type
_entity.pdbx_description
1 polymer ?
#
loop_
_entity_poly.entity_id
_entity_poly.type
_entity_poly.pdbx_seq_one_letter_code
_entity_poly.pdbx_strand_id
1 'polypeptide(L)'
;KALLLPSCYLARDASASLIWEKTEEPSIGSSKTHPKDLRKLKKDLRACEVEAGKVYQPFKENMEHFLIQAKIDQEADENSLTETPKCFLETTAYFFMRPKIGKKEVSPNVFFSIWHEFSSDFKDFGKKENKLILQERVKEAEEVCRQKKGKSLYKIKLRHDSGIKAKISMKT
;
A
#
# COMPACT_ATOMS: atom_id res chain seq x y z
N LYS A 1 -27.06 3.45 -12.85
CA LYS A 1 -26.61 3.31 -11.45
C LYS A 1 -25.11 3.55 -11.43
N ALA A 2 -24.71 4.79 -11.20
CA ALA A 2 -23.31 5.12 -10.94
C ALA A 2 -22.94 4.43 -9.63
N LEU A 3 -22.15 3.36 -9.71
CA LEU A 3 -21.48 2.83 -8.54
C LEU A 3 -20.42 3.86 -8.18
N LEU A 4 -20.81 4.79 -7.31
CA LEU A 4 -19.90 5.46 -6.38
C LEU A 4 -19.23 4.34 -5.59
N LEU A 5 -18.15 3.77 -6.14
CA LEU A 5 -17.19 3.01 -5.36
C LEU A 5 -16.64 4.01 -4.33
N PRO A 6 -16.87 3.78 -3.03
CA PRO A 6 -16.53 4.76 -2.02
C PRO A 6 -15.03 5.07 -2.06
N SER A 7 -14.70 6.35 -2.02
CA SER A 7 -13.35 6.90 -1.75
C SER A 7 -12.60 6.16 -0.63
N CYS A 8 -13.33 5.50 0.27
CA CYS A 8 -12.84 4.64 1.33
C CYS A 8 -12.06 3.39 0.86
N TYR A 9 -12.31 2.86 -0.34
CA TYR A 9 -11.58 1.69 -0.87
C TYR A 9 -10.17 2.06 -1.31
N LEU A 10 -9.99 3.23 -1.95
CA LEU A 10 -8.67 3.71 -2.38
C LEU A 10 -7.74 4.04 -1.21
N ALA A 11 -8.28 4.46 -0.06
CA ALA A 11 -7.48 4.75 1.13
C ALA A 11 -6.96 3.49 1.85
N ARG A 12 -7.69 2.37 1.78
CA ARG A 12 -7.21 1.06 2.28
C ARG A 12 -6.17 0.44 1.35
N ASP A 13 -6.28 0.71 0.04
CA ASP A 13 -5.43 0.16 -1.01
C ASP A 13 -4.00 0.73 -0.95
N ALA A 14 -3.85 2.02 -0.61
CA ALA A 14 -2.52 2.60 -0.38
C ALA A 14 -1.78 1.90 0.77
N SER A 15 -2.48 1.52 1.85
CA SER A 15 -1.89 0.79 2.97
C SER A 15 -1.57 -0.67 2.63
N ALA A 16 -2.43 -1.35 1.86
CA ALA A 16 -2.17 -2.72 1.40
C ALA A 16 -1.01 -2.76 0.39
N SER A 17 -0.94 -1.77 -0.51
CA SER A 17 0.16 -1.56 -1.44
C SER A 17 1.46 -1.22 -0.71
N LEU A 18 1.43 -0.41 0.35
CA LEU A 18 2.63 -0.13 1.18
C LEU A 18 3.07 -1.34 2.01
N ILE A 19 2.14 -2.16 2.51
CA ILE A 19 2.45 -3.42 3.19
C ILE A 19 3.09 -4.39 2.20
N TRP A 20 2.59 -4.46 0.96
CA TRP A 20 3.12 -5.35 -0.08
C TRP A 20 4.46 -4.90 -0.66
N GLU A 21 4.68 -3.59 -0.85
CA GLU A 21 5.92 -3.02 -1.38
C GLU A 21 7.08 -3.03 -0.36
N LYS A 22 6.75 -3.09 0.94
CA LYS A 22 7.74 -3.14 2.03
C LYS A 22 7.97 -4.54 2.59
N THR A 23 7.17 -5.52 2.15
CA THR A 23 7.43 -6.93 2.44
C THR A 23 8.35 -7.43 1.34
N GLU A 24 9.65 -7.48 1.62
CA GLU A 24 10.55 -8.34 0.85
C GLU A 24 9.86 -9.69 0.65
N GLU A 25 9.78 -10.14 -0.60
CA GLU A 25 9.38 -11.51 -0.98
C GLU A 25 9.77 -12.47 0.14
N PRO A 26 8.82 -13.03 0.92
CA PRO A 26 9.19 -13.97 1.94
C PRO A 26 9.70 -15.18 1.17
N SER A 27 11.02 -15.29 1.03
CA SER A 27 11.62 -16.49 0.48
C SER A 27 11.06 -17.62 1.33
N ILE A 28 10.26 -18.48 0.72
CA ILE A 28 9.63 -19.63 1.38
C ILE A 28 10.72 -20.54 2.02
N GLY A 29 11.99 -20.35 1.63
CA GLY A 29 13.18 -20.92 2.27
C GLY A 29 13.48 -20.44 3.70
N SER A 30 13.06 -19.23 4.11
CA SER A 30 13.33 -18.67 5.44
C SER A 30 12.47 -19.30 6.55
N SER A 31 11.27 -19.79 6.21
CA SER A 31 10.34 -20.38 7.19
C SER A 31 10.89 -21.62 7.92
N LYS A 32 11.85 -22.35 7.34
CA LYS A 32 12.41 -23.57 7.94
C LYS A 32 13.40 -23.30 9.08
N THR A 33 14.03 -22.13 9.12
CA THR A 33 15.01 -21.79 10.18
C THR A 33 14.34 -21.09 11.34
N HIS A 34 13.30 -20.29 11.10
CA HIS A 34 12.64 -19.48 12.13
C HIS A 34 12.22 -20.26 13.41
N PRO A 35 11.59 -21.46 13.33
CA PRO A 35 11.32 -22.26 14.54
C PRO A 35 12.58 -22.81 15.23
N LYS A 36 13.65 -23.06 14.47
CA LYS A 36 14.95 -23.49 15.03
C LYS A 36 15.64 -22.32 15.73
N ASP A 37 15.56 -21.15 15.13
CA ASP A 37 16.16 -19.92 15.64
C ASP A 37 15.49 -19.50 16.94
N LEU A 38 14.15 -19.54 17.02
CA LEU A 38 13.42 -19.30 18.27
C LEU A 38 13.77 -20.29 19.38
N ARG A 39 13.91 -21.59 19.04
CA ARG A 39 14.37 -22.60 20.02
C ARG A 39 15.80 -22.35 20.50
N LYS A 40 16.66 -21.81 19.65
CA LYS A 40 18.03 -21.44 20.02
C LYS A 40 18.01 -20.20 20.91
N LEU A 41 17.29 -19.16 20.51
CA LEU A 41 17.11 -17.93 21.28
C LEU A 41 16.59 -18.22 22.70
N LYS A 42 15.60 -19.11 22.83
CA LYS A 42 15.09 -19.58 24.13
C LYS A 42 16.16 -20.22 25.01
N LYS A 43 17.09 -20.97 24.41
CA LYS A 43 18.20 -21.59 25.16
C LYS A 43 19.24 -20.54 25.57
N ASP A 44 19.57 -19.64 24.66
CA ASP A 44 20.54 -18.56 24.89
C ASP A 44 20.02 -17.59 25.98
N LEU A 45 18.72 -17.28 26.00
CA LEU A 45 18.10 -16.46 27.03
C LEU A 45 18.16 -17.11 28.41
N ARG A 46 17.88 -18.43 28.50
CA ARG A 46 18.05 -19.17 29.76
C ARG A 46 19.49 -19.18 30.26
N ALA A 47 20.47 -19.28 29.36
CA ALA A 47 21.88 -19.18 29.73
C ALA A 47 22.21 -17.76 30.23
N CYS A 48 21.69 -16.73 29.55
CA CYS A 48 21.85 -15.34 29.93
C CYS A 48 21.27 -15.05 31.32
N GLU A 49 20.10 -15.59 31.66
CA GLU A 49 19.50 -15.46 32.99
C GLU A 49 20.39 -16.01 34.11
N VAL A 50 21.03 -17.16 33.90
CA VAL A 50 21.94 -17.78 34.87
C VAL A 50 23.16 -16.88 35.11
N GLU A 51 23.72 -16.28 34.06
CA GLU A 51 24.86 -15.38 34.18
C GLU A 51 24.47 -14.01 34.75
N ALA A 52 23.29 -13.49 34.42
CA ALA A 52 22.76 -12.25 34.97
C ALA A 52 22.58 -12.30 36.50
N GLY A 53 22.27 -13.48 37.05
CA GLY A 53 22.21 -13.69 38.50
C GLY A 53 23.55 -13.46 39.22
N LYS A 54 24.67 -13.40 38.50
CA LYS A 54 26.01 -13.12 39.03
C LYS A 54 26.44 -11.66 38.85
N VAL A 55 25.59 -10.82 38.25
CA VAL A 55 25.89 -9.40 38.00
C VAL A 55 25.60 -8.59 39.26
N TYR A 56 26.58 -7.81 39.69
CA TYR A 56 26.47 -6.89 40.83
C TYR A 56 26.22 -5.45 40.36
N GLN A 57 25.91 -4.57 41.33
CA GLN A 57 25.79 -3.14 41.09
C GLN A 57 27.03 -2.59 40.35
N PRO A 58 26.87 -1.73 39.33
CA PRO A 58 25.66 -0.93 39.01
C PRO A 58 24.74 -1.54 37.92
N PHE A 59 25.09 -2.68 37.32
CA PHE A 59 24.41 -3.15 36.09
C PHE A 59 23.19 -4.05 36.32
N LYS A 60 22.92 -4.42 37.57
CA LYS A 60 21.89 -5.40 37.94
C LYS A 60 20.50 -5.02 37.42
N GLU A 61 20.07 -3.78 37.63
CA GLU A 61 18.74 -3.30 37.24
C GLU A 61 18.56 -3.29 35.70
N ASN A 62 19.57 -2.81 34.98
CA ASN A 62 19.55 -2.81 33.51
C ASN A 62 19.50 -4.24 32.93
N MET A 63 20.21 -5.19 33.56
CA MET A 63 20.18 -6.60 33.15
C MET A 63 18.83 -7.25 33.42
N GLU A 64 18.20 -6.95 34.56
CA GLU A 64 16.85 -7.44 34.88
C GLU A 64 15.81 -6.89 33.88
N HIS A 65 15.85 -5.60 33.58
CA HIS A 65 14.96 -4.99 32.58
C HIS A 65 15.14 -5.59 31.19
N PHE A 66 16.39 -5.78 30.75
CA PHE A 66 16.71 -6.43 29.48
C PHE A 66 16.11 -7.84 29.40
N LEU A 67 16.29 -8.65 30.45
CA LEU A 67 15.78 -10.02 30.49
C LEU A 67 14.25 -10.08 30.47
N ILE A 68 13.57 -9.17 31.18
CA ILE A 68 12.11 -9.10 31.17
C ILE A 68 11.62 -8.80 29.74
N GLN A 69 12.18 -7.77 29.10
CA GLN A 69 11.78 -7.42 27.74
C GLN A 69 12.06 -8.56 26.75
N ALA A 70 13.25 -9.16 26.82
CA ALA A 70 13.61 -10.28 25.95
C ALA A 70 12.67 -11.49 26.09
N LYS A 71 12.15 -11.76 27.30
CA LYS A 71 11.14 -12.82 27.52
C LYS A 71 9.80 -12.47 26.88
N ILE A 72 9.34 -11.23 27.03
CA ILE A 72 8.09 -10.75 26.45
C ILE A 72 8.16 -10.87 24.92
N ASP A 73 9.25 -10.41 24.32
CA ASP A 73 9.44 -10.45 22.87
C ASP A 73 9.51 -11.91 22.37
N GLN A 74 10.24 -12.77 23.09
CA GLN A 74 10.31 -14.20 22.76
C GLN A 74 8.94 -14.89 22.83
N GLU A 75 8.13 -14.59 23.84
CA GLU A 75 6.78 -15.15 23.97
C GLU A 75 5.86 -14.63 22.87
N ALA A 76 5.94 -13.33 22.54
CA ALA A 76 5.18 -12.74 21.44
C ALA A 76 5.51 -13.41 20.10
N ASP A 77 6.80 -13.64 19.82
CA ASP A 77 7.25 -14.33 18.62
C ASP A 77 6.77 -15.80 18.59
N GLU A 78 6.91 -16.53 19.70
CA GLU A 78 6.40 -17.91 19.82
C GLU A 78 4.88 -17.97 19.57
N ASN A 79 4.12 -17.06 20.16
CA ASN A 79 2.68 -16.95 19.94
C ASN A 79 2.35 -16.68 18.47
N SER A 80 3.01 -15.68 17.85
CA SER A 80 2.81 -15.36 16.45
C SER A 80 3.09 -16.55 15.53
N LEU A 81 4.12 -17.35 15.83
CA LEU A 81 4.48 -18.55 15.08
C LEU A 81 3.40 -19.63 15.19
N THR A 82 2.72 -19.75 16.33
CA THR A 82 1.62 -20.71 16.51
C THR A 82 0.30 -20.26 15.89
N GLU A 83 0.06 -18.95 15.82
CA GLU A 83 -1.17 -18.38 15.26
C GLU A 83 -1.10 -18.26 13.73
N THR A 84 0.08 -18.03 13.16
CA THR A 84 0.27 -17.85 11.70
C THR A 84 -0.31 -19.00 10.87
N PRO A 85 -0.05 -20.29 11.18
CA PRO A 85 -0.64 -21.40 10.44
C PRO A 85 -2.18 -21.43 10.55
N LYS A 86 -2.74 -21.08 11.71
CA LYS A 86 -4.19 -21.04 11.93
C LYS A 86 -4.84 -19.97 11.06
N CYS A 87 -4.29 -18.76 11.09
CA CYS A 87 -4.75 -17.64 10.27
C CYS A 87 -4.68 -17.96 8.76
N PHE A 88 -3.61 -18.65 8.33
CA PHE A 88 -3.50 -19.10 6.94
C PHE A 88 -4.62 -20.08 6.57
N LEU A 89 -4.91 -21.07 7.41
CA LEU A 89 -5.98 -22.04 7.16
C LEU A 89 -7.36 -21.37 7.12
N GLU A 90 -7.65 -20.46 8.05
CA GLU A 90 -8.88 -19.66 8.06
C GLU A 90 -9.02 -18.84 6.77
N THR A 91 -7.94 -18.22 6.30
CA THR A 91 -7.92 -17.46 5.05
C THR A 91 -8.20 -18.37 3.85
N THR A 92 -7.57 -19.54 3.77
CA THR A 92 -7.84 -20.49 2.67
C THR A 92 -9.28 -20.99 2.69
N ALA A 93 -9.87 -21.18 3.87
CA ALA A 93 -11.27 -21.56 4.02
C ALA A 93 -12.23 -20.42 3.61
N TYR A 94 -11.92 -19.17 3.98
CA TYR A 94 -12.68 -17.98 3.59
C TYR A 94 -12.80 -17.85 2.06
N PHE A 95 -11.71 -18.13 1.33
CA PHE A 95 -11.70 -18.13 -0.13
C PHE A 95 -12.15 -19.46 -0.76
N PHE A 96 -12.72 -20.38 0.03
CA PHE A 96 -13.20 -21.70 -0.40
C PHE A 96 -12.16 -22.54 -1.15
N MET A 97 -10.88 -22.34 -0.85
CA MET A 97 -9.81 -23.09 -1.48
C MET A 97 -9.73 -24.50 -0.91
N ARG A 98 -9.81 -25.49 -1.79
CA ARG A 98 -9.74 -26.90 -1.39
C ARG A 98 -8.33 -27.45 -1.55
N PRO A 99 -7.87 -28.32 -0.63
CA PRO A 99 -6.64 -29.07 -0.83
C PRO A 99 -6.68 -29.88 -2.12
N LYS A 100 -5.52 -30.11 -2.74
CA LYS A 100 -5.40 -31.05 -3.85
C LYS A 100 -5.69 -32.47 -3.36
N ILE A 101 -6.21 -33.33 -4.25
CA ILE A 101 -6.47 -34.75 -3.94
C ILE A 101 -5.21 -35.39 -3.36
N GLY A 102 -5.35 -36.04 -2.19
CA GLY A 102 -4.24 -36.65 -1.46
C GLY A 102 -3.46 -35.72 -0.54
N LYS A 103 -3.78 -34.43 -0.46
CA LYS A 103 -3.21 -33.48 0.52
C LYS A 103 -4.23 -33.11 1.59
N LYS A 104 -3.76 -32.99 2.83
CA LYS A 104 -4.59 -32.61 3.98
C LYS A 104 -4.97 -31.12 3.95
N GLU A 105 -4.07 -30.27 3.48
CA GLU A 105 -4.20 -28.81 3.57
C GLU A 105 -3.76 -28.13 2.26
N VAL A 106 -4.26 -26.91 2.03
CA VAL A 106 -3.82 -26.04 0.94
C VAL A 106 -2.37 -25.62 1.21
N SER A 107 -1.50 -25.74 0.21
CA SER A 107 -0.10 -25.31 0.35
C SER A 107 -0.02 -23.77 0.27
N PRO A 108 0.75 -23.10 1.14
CA PRO A 108 1.01 -21.65 1.04
C PRO A 108 1.41 -21.21 -0.37
N ASN A 109 2.35 -21.92 -1.00
CA ASN A 109 2.77 -21.61 -2.37
C ASN A 109 1.61 -21.57 -3.37
N VAL A 110 0.67 -22.53 -3.27
CA VAL A 110 -0.48 -22.56 -4.19
C VAL A 110 -1.41 -21.37 -3.96
N PHE A 111 -1.67 -21.04 -2.68
CA PHE A 111 -2.50 -19.90 -2.32
C PHE A 111 -1.86 -18.58 -2.79
N PHE A 112 -0.61 -18.35 -2.41
CA PHE A 112 0.08 -17.09 -2.69
C PHE A 112 0.42 -16.92 -4.17
N SER A 113 0.65 -17.98 -4.95
CA SER A 113 0.82 -17.85 -6.40
C SER A 113 -0.44 -17.31 -7.08
N ILE A 114 -1.61 -17.83 -6.74
CA ILE A 114 -2.89 -17.35 -7.30
C ILE A 114 -3.13 -15.90 -6.88
N TRP A 115 -2.89 -15.58 -5.60
CA TRP A 115 -3.09 -14.23 -5.10
C TRP A 115 -2.11 -13.23 -5.73
N HIS A 116 -0.85 -13.63 -5.90
CA HIS A 116 0.17 -12.83 -6.58
C HIS A 116 -0.22 -12.53 -8.03
N GLU A 117 -0.64 -13.55 -8.80
CA GLU A 117 -1.12 -13.36 -10.17
C GLU A 117 -2.30 -12.39 -10.22
N PHE A 118 -3.32 -12.61 -9.38
CA PHE A 118 -4.49 -11.74 -9.28
C PHE A 118 -4.10 -10.28 -8.95
N SER A 119 -3.25 -10.06 -7.94
CA SER A 119 -2.81 -8.73 -7.54
C SER A 119 -1.94 -8.06 -8.62
N SER A 120 -1.12 -8.83 -9.34
CA SER A 120 -0.31 -8.29 -10.43
C SER A 120 -1.19 -7.78 -11.58
N ASP A 121 -2.19 -8.57 -11.98
CA ASP A 121 -3.17 -8.15 -12.99
C ASP A 121 -3.94 -6.91 -12.54
N PHE A 122 -4.41 -6.89 -11.29
CA PHE A 122 -5.14 -5.74 -10.74
C PHE A 122 -4.31 -4.45 -10.77
N LYS A 123 -3.03 -4.54 -10.41
CA LYS A 123 -2.08 -3.42 -10.51
C LYS A 123 -1.95 -2.92 -11.95
N ASP A 124 -1.86 -3.80 -12.93
CA ASP A 124 -1.68 -3.41 -14.33
C ASP A 124 -2.95 -2.85 -14.95
N PHE A 125 -4.11 -3.40 -14.62
CA PHE A 125 -5.40 -2.82 -14.99
C PHE A 125 -5.60 -1.44 -14.37
N GLY A 126 -5.29 -1.27 -13.08
CA GLY A 126 -5.35 0.03 -12.41
C GLY A 126 -4.46 1.08 -13.07
N LYS A 127 -3.23 0.74 -13.47
CA LYS A 127 -2.34 1.63 -14.23
C LYS A 127 -2.93 2.01 -15.58
N LYS A 128 -3.48 1.04 -16.31
CA LYS A 128 -4.08 1.26 -17.63
C LYS A 128 -5.29 2.18 -17.52
N GLU A 129 -6.17 1.94 -16.55
CA GLU A 129 -7.37 2.75 -16.32
C GLU A 129 -7.02 4.17 -15.89
N ASN A 130 -6.08 4.32 -14.94
CA ASN A 130 -5.60 5.64 -14.51
C ASN A 130 -4.98 6.44 -15.67
N LYS A 131 -4.24 5.77 -16.56
CA LYS A 131 -3.69 6.42 -17.77
C LYS A 131 -4.81 6.91 -18.69
N LEU A 132 -5.86 6.11 -18.91
CA LEU A 132 -6.99 6.50 -19.76
C LEU A 132 -7.77 7.67 -19.17
N ILE A 133 -8.08 7.63 -17.87
CA ILE A 133 -8.75 8.72 -17.15
C ILE A 133 -7.94 10.00 -17.24
N LEU A 134 -6.62 9.93 -17.02
CA LEU A 134 -5.74 11.10 -17.12
C LEU A 134 -5.73 11.68 -18.54
N GLN A 135 -5.64 10.83 -19.55
CA GLN A 135 -5.70 11.24 -20.96
C GLN A 135 -7.02 11.94 -21.30
N GLU A 136 -8.14 11.42 -20.81
CA GLU A 136 -9.46 12.03 -21.02
C GLU A 136 -9.54 13.41 -20.37
N ARG A 137 -9.05 13.57 -19.13
CA ARG A 137 -9.02 14.85 -18.41
C ARG A 137 -8.13 15.89 -19.08
N VAL A 138 -6.99 15.47 -19.62
CA VAL A 138 -6.11 16.35 -20.40
C VAL A 138 -6.82 16.84 -21.66
N LYS A 139 -7.45 15.94 -22.43
CA LYS A 139 -8.21 16.32 -23.63
C LYS A 139 -9.37 17.26 -23.31
N GLU A 140 -10.09 17.01 -22.22
CA GLU A 140 -11.18 17.88 -21.75
C GLU A 140 -10.66 19.30 -21.44
N ALA A 141 -9.54 19.40 -20.70
CA ALA A 141 -8.92 20.68 -20.37
C ALA A 141 -8.41 21.43 -21.62
N GLU A 142 -7.82 20.72 -22.58
CA GLU A 142 -7.38 21.29 -23.86
C GLU A 142 -8.54 21.86 -24.68
N GLU A 143 -9.67 21.15 -24.75
CA GLU A 143 -10.87 21.63 -25.45
C GLU A 143 -11.41 22.92 -24.81
N VAL A 144 -11.51 22.93 -23.48
CA VAL A 144 -11.94 24.12 -22.72
C VAL A 144 -11.01 25.30 -22.99
N CYS A 145 -9.70 25.07 -23.09
CA CYS A 145 -8.74 26.12 -23.44
C CYS A 145 -8.94 26.64 -24.87
N ARG A 146 -9.13 25.76 -25.85
CA ARG A 146 -9.39 26.14 -27.26
C ARG A 146 -10.66 26.98 -27.40
N GLN A 147 -11.75 26.57 -26.75
CA GLN A 147 -13.02 27.31 -26.81
C GLN A 147 -12.90 28.73 -26.24
N LYS A 148 -12.11 28.93 -25.18
CA LYS A 148 -11.84 30.26 -24.63
C LYS A 148 -11.03 31.14 -25.59
N LYS A 149 -10.07 30.57 -26.33
CA LYS A 149 -9.32 31.30 -27.38
C LYS A 149 -10.17 31.64 -28.61
N GLY A 150 -11.05 30.75 -29.06
CA GLY A 150 -11.93 30.99 -30.23
C GLY A 150 -13.02 32.05 -30.01
N LYS A 151 -13.48 32.22 -28.76
CA LYS A 151 -14.51 33.21 -28.39
C LYS A 151 -13.97 34.64 -28.23
N SER A 152 -12.65 34.85 -28.35
CA SER A 152 -11.98 36.16 -28.24
C SER A 152 -11.93 36.97 -29.55
N LEU A 153 -12.54 36.50 -30.64
CA LEU A 153 -12.76 37.33 -31.83
C LEU A 153 -14.04 38.15 -31.65
N TYR A 154 -14.05 39.01 -30.62
CA TYR A 154 -14.96 40.16 -30.63
C TYR A 154 -14.60 40.97 -31.87
N LYS A 155 -15.48 40.91 -32.86
CA LYS A 155 -15.50 41.73 -34.06
C LYS A 155 -15.38 43.18 -33.61
N ILE A 156 -14.17 43.74 -33.58
CA ILE A 156 -13.96 45.16 -33.42
C ILE A 156 -14.57 45.77 -34.68
N LYS A 157 -15.84 46.18 -34.60
CA LYS A 157 -16.41 47.11 -35.57
C LYS A 157 -15.44 48.29 -35.57
N LEU A 158 -14.80 48.55 -36.72
CA LEU A 158 -14.09 49.80 -36.93
C LEU A 158 -15.04 50.92 -36.47
N ARG A 159 -14.63 51.64 -35.44
CA ARG A 159 -15.41 52.74 -34.88
C ARG A 159 -15.61 53.73 -36.02
N HIS A 160 -16.86 53.92 -36.42
CA HIS A 160 -17.24 54.98 -37.33
C HIS A 160 -16.76 56.30 -36.71
N ASP A 161 -15.95 57.08 -37.43
CA ASP A 161 -15.38 58.37 -37.01
C ASP A 161 -16.45 59.48 -36.93
N SER A 162 -17.61 59.20 -36.34
CA SER A 162 -18.64 60.20 -36.03
C SER A 162 -18.46 60.79 -34.63
N GLY A 163 -17.22 61.06 -34.25
CA GLY A 163 -16.94 61.87 -33.05
C GLY A 163 -17.19 63.35 -33.33
N ILE A 164 -17.70 64.10 -32.35
CA ILE A 164 -17.94 65.55 -32.43
C ILE A 164 -16.70 66.33 -32.95
N LYS A 165 -15.49 65.80 -32.71
CA LYS A 165 -14.21 66.31 -33.23
C LYS A 165 -14.13 66.40 -34.77
N ALA A 166 -14.79 65.51 -35.51
CA ALA A 166 -14.84 65.55 -36.98
C ALA A 166 -15.79 66.64 -37.51
N LYS A 167 -16.83 67.02 -36.74
CA LYS A 167 -17.79 68.06 -37.13
C LYS A 167 -17.30 69.49 -36.86
N ILE A 168 -16.29 69.67 -35.99
CA ILE A 168 -15.72 70.99 -35.67
C ILE A 168 -14.69 71.43 -36.74
N SER A 169 -14.15 70.51 -37.54
CA SER A 169 -13.12 70.82 -38.55
C SER A 169 -13.66 71.35 -39.89
N MET A 170 -14.96 71.63 -40.02
CA MET A 170 -15.58 72.14 -41.26
C MET A 170 -16.20 73.54 -41.13
N LYS A 171 -15.74 74.35 -40.19
CA LYS A 171 -16.07 75.79 -40.17
C LYS A 171 -14.81 76.62 -39.98
N THR A 172 -14.19 76.97 -41.10
CA THR A 172 -13.52 78.26 -41.32
C THR A 172 -13.81 78.66 -42.76
#